data_AF-A0A932U5A5-F1
#
_entry.id   AF-A0A932U5A5-F1
#
_cell.length_a   1.000
_cell.length_b   1.000
_cell.length_c   1.000
_cell.angle_alpha   90.00
_cell.angle_beta   90.00
_cell.angle_gamma   90.00
#
_symmetry.space_group_name_H-M   'P 1'
#
loop_
_entity.id
_entity.type
_entity.pdbx_description
1 polymer ?
#
loop_
_entity_poly.entity_id
_entity_poly.type
_entity_poly.pdbx_seq_one_letter_code
_entity_poly.pdbx_strand_id
1 'polypeptide(L)'
;GVRLAVGENSPIRGVDDLAGKRLAVEWGSVGDAEARKLQRSNPSIQRLTFPSPQEAVDAALNGEADGVLVDGVTLRQMQGEGTALVAVGPALESNPYVIALPVGAYTVREEIDTALTDFVTTGFLVELENRWFSGTIQQ
;
A
#
# COMPACT_ATOMS: atom_id res chain seq x y z
N GLY A 1 -0.50 -2.82 5.34
CA GLY A 1 -0.64 -1.47 5.91
C GLY A 1 -1.08 -0.51 4.83
N VAL A 2 -1.89 0.49 5.18
CA VAL A 2 -2.52 1.40 4.20
C VAL A 2 -1.50 2.39 3.62
N ARG A 3 -1.45 2.47 2.29
CA ARG A 3 -0.62 3.38 1.50
C ARG A 3 -1.50 4.41 0.79
N LEU A 4 -1.00 5.65 0.71
CA LEU A 4 -1.47 6.60 -0.29
C LEU A 4 -0.79 6.27 -1.62
N ALA A 5 -1.58 6.09 -2.66
CA ALA A 5 -1.10 5.83 -4.00
C ALA A 5 -1.77 6.74 -5.02
N VAL A 6 -1.05 7.06 -6.09
CA VAL A 6 -1.45 8.02 -7.12
C VAL A 6 -0.97 7.53 -8.49
N GLY A 7 -1.56 8.02 -9.58
CA GLY A 7 -1.01 7.77 -10.92
C GLY A 7 0.40 8.35 -11.07
N GLU A 8 1.24 7.74 -11.91
CA GLU A 8 2.68 8.08 -12.06
C GLU A 8 2.96 9.58 -12.29
N ASN A 9 2.06 10.26 -13.02
CA ASN A 9 2.20 11.67 -13.38
C ASN A 9 1.57 12.63 -12.35
N SER A 10 1.08 12.12 -11.22
CA SER A 10 0.43 12.96 -10.19
C SER A 10 1.45 13.89 -9.51
N PRO A 11 1.07 15.15 -9.23
CA PRO A 11 1.91 16.07 -8.47
C PRO A 11 1.88 15.78 -6.96
N ILE A 12 0.97 14.95 -6.47
CA ILE A 12 0.82 14.62 -5.04
C ILE A 12 2.01 13.77 -4.59
N ARG A 13 2.68 14.19 -3.52
CA ARG A 13 3.85 13.52 -2.93
C ARG A 13 3.59 13.00 -1.52
N GLY A 14 2.48 13.38 -0.90
CA GLY A 14 2.08 12.88 0.41
C GLY A 14 0.72 13.41 0.86
N VAL A 15 0.39 13.12 2.11
CA VAL A 15 -0.87 13.51 2.75
C VAL A 15 -1.06 15.03 2.79
N ASP A 16 0.03 15.79 2.93
CA ASP A 16 -0.01 17.26 3.01
C ASP A 16 -0.55 17.91 1.72
N ASP A 17 -0.43 17.23 0.57
CA ASP A 17 -0.93 17.71 -0.72
C ASP A 17 -2.42 17.39 -0.96
N LEU A 18 -3.09 16.73 -0.01
CA LEU A 18 -4.48 16.28 -0.18
C LEU A 18 -5.52 17.37 0.10
N ALA A 19 -5.13 18.57 0.53
CA ALA A 19 -6.06 19.66 0.77
C ALA A 19 -6.87 19.98 -0.50
N GLY A 20 -8.20 19.93 -0.40
CA GLY A 20 -9.12 20.14 -1.52
C GLY A 20 -9.14 19.01 -2.57
N LYS A 21 -8.46 17.88 -2.31
CA LYS A 21 -8.35 16.75 -3.24
C LYS A 21 -9.39 15.67 -2.96
N ARG A 22 -9.68 14.89 -3.99
CA ARG A 22 -10.55 13.71 -3.95
C ARG A 22 -9.71 12.46 -3.68
N LEU A 23 -10.09 11.71 -2.66
CA LEU A 23 -9.39 10.51 -2.21
C LEU A 23 -10.33 9.30 -2.32
N ALA A 24 -10.03 8.40 -3.24
CA ALA A 24 -10.77 7.16 -3.43
C ALA A 24 -10.43 6.13 -2.35
N VAL A 25 -11.43 5.40 -1.89
CA VAL A 25 -11.29 4.28 -0.95
C VAL A 25 -12.31 3.18 -1.24
N GLU A 26 -11.94 1.94 -0.94
CA GLU A 26 -12.92 0.85 -0.82
C GLU A 26 -13.78 1.08 0.44
N TRP A 27 -15.09 1.10 0.28
CA TRP A 27 -16.05 1.32 1.36
C TRP A 27 -15.92 0.26 2.45
N GLY A 28 -15.79 0.71 3.70
CA GLY A 28 -15.67 -0.19 4.85
C GLY A 28 -14.28 -0.80 5.07
N SER A 29 -13.31 -0.51 4.19
CA SER A 29 -11.92 -0.94 4.35
C SER A 29 -11.17 -0.17 5.45
N VAL A 30 -9.97 -0.64 5.80
CA VAL A 30 -9.03 0.12 6.63
C VAL A 30 -8.64 1.44 5.94
N GLY A 31 -8.53 1.45 4.61
CA GLY A 31 -8.29 2.67 3.83
C GLY A 31 -9.40 3.71 4.03
N ASP A 32 -10.67 3.30 4.05
CA ASP A 32 -11.80 4.19 4.36
C ASP A 32 -11.73 4.73 5.80
N ALA A 33 -11.35 3.88 6.77
CA ALA A 33 -11.16 4.32 8.15
C ALA A 33 -10.06 5.40 8.25
N GLU A 34 -8.93 5.24 7.56
CA GLU A 34 -7.87 6.24 7.50
C GLU A 34 -8.31 7.51 6.76
N ALA A 35 -9.02 7.41 5.63
CA ALA A 35 -9.55 8.58 4.93
C ALA A 35 -10.50 9.39 5.81
N ARG A 36 -11.33 8.74 6.64
CA ARG A 36 -12.20 9.43 7.61
C ARG A 36 -11.38 10.16 8.67
N LYS A 37 -10.24 9.62 9.13
CA LYS A 37 -9.35 10.31 10.07
C LYS A 37 -8.72 11.54 9.41
N LEU A 38 -8.20 11.39 8.19
CA LEU A 38 -7.66 12.51 7.42
C LEU A 38 -8.69 13.62 7.20
N GLN A 39 -9.92 13.26 6.83
CA GLN A 39 -11.01 14.21 6.61
C GLN A 39 -11.41 14.96 7.88
N ARG A 40 -11.33 14.34 9.07
CA ARG A 40 -11.54 15.04 10.35
C ARG A 40 -10.46 16.08 10.62
N SER A 41 -9.21 15.76 10.30
CA SER A 41 -8.08 16.69 10.47
C SER A 41 -8.07 17.79 9.41
N ASN A 42 -8.48 17.48 8.19
CA ASN A 42 -8.60 18.42 7.08
C ASN A 42 -9.91 18.19 6.32
N PRO A 43 -10.99 18.95 6.67
CA PRO A 43 -12.31 18.79 6.07
C PRO A 43 -12.40 19.08 4.57
N SER A 44 -11.36 19.71 3.98
CA SER A 44 -11.32 19.96 2.54
C SER A 44 -11.05 18.70 1.71
N ILE A 45 -10.57 17.62 2.33
CA ILE A 45 -10.37 16.33 1.67
C ILE A 45 -11.74 15.71 1.36
N GLN A 46 -11.97 15.39 0.09
CA GLN A 46 -13.21 14.78 -0.38
C GLN A 46 -13.02 13.27 -0.49
N ARG A 47 -13.63 12.52 0.41
CA ARG A 47 -13.60 11.05 0.38
C ARG A 47 -14.62 10.51 -0.61
N LEU A 48 -14.15 9.75 -1.61
CA LEU A 48 -14.99 9.03 -2.58
C LEU A 48 -14.95 7.53 -2.25
N THR A 49 -16.11 6.91 -2.08
CA THR A 49 -16.22 5.50 -1.69
C THR A 49 -16.65 4.63 -2.85
N PHE A 50 -15.94 3.53 -3.05
CA PHE A 50 -16.20 2.54 -4.08
C PHE A 50 -16.44 1.18 -3.45
N PRO A 51 -17.19 0.27 -4.08
CA PRO A 51 -17.51 -1.04 -3.51
C PRO A 51 -16.34 -2.04 -3.58
N SER A 52 -15.28 -1.76 -4.36
CA SER A 52 -14.11 -2.64 -4.47
C SER A 52 -12.79 -1.84 -4.53
N PRO A 53 -11.63 -2.47 -4.21
CA PRO A 53 -10.33 -1.84 -4.36
C PRO A 53 -10.01 -1.48 -5.81
N GLN A 54 -10.42 -2.34 -6.75
CA GLN A 54 -10.22 -2.12 -8.19
C GLN A 54 -10.90 -0.84 -8.65
N GLU A 55 -12.18 -0.66 -8.31
CA GLU A 55 -12.93 0.54 -8.69
C GLU A 55 -12.34 1.83 -8.07
N ALA A 56 -11.86 1.74 -6.82
CA ALA A 56 -11.19 2.87 -6.18
C ALA A 56 -9.88 3.26 -6.89
N VAL A 57 -9.12 2.27 -7.36
CA VAL A 57 -7.88 2.49 -8.13
C VAL A 57 -8.20 3.03 -9.52
N ASP A 58 -9.18 2.45 -10.22
CA ASP A 58 -9.61 2.92 -11.54
C ASP A 58 -10.07 4.38 -11.47
N ALA A 59 -10.79 4.77 -10.41
CA ALA A 59 -11.17 6.16 -10.17
C ALA A 59 -9.95 7.10 -10.07
N ALA A 60 -8.87 6.67 -9.41
CA ALA A 60 -7.64 7.46 -9.32
C ALA A 60 -6.89 7.53 -10.67
N LEU A 61 -6.87 6.44 -11.44
CA LEU A 61 -6.20 6.39 -12.75
C LEU A 61 -6.95 7.19 -13.81
N ASN A 62 -8.29 7.17 -13.76
CA ASN A 62 -9.16 7.90 -14.69
C ASN A 62 -9.35 9.38 -14.31
N GLY A 63 -8.78 9.84 -13.18
CA GLY A 63 -8.86 11.21 -12.71
C GLY A 63 -10.20 11.59 -12.04
N GLU A 64 -11.04 10.61 -11.73
CA GLU A 64 -12.22 10.79 -10.86
C GLU A 64 -11.81 11.06 -9.42
N ALA A 65 -10.70 10.48 -8.98
CA ALA A 65 -10.00 10.82 -7.74
C ALA A 65 -8.59 11.32 -8.05
N ASP A 66 -8.03 12.11 -7.13
CA ASP A 66 -6.66 12.61 -7.24
C ASP A 66 -5.64 11.65 -6.59
N GLY A 67 -6.13 10.71 -5.76
CA GLY A 67 -5.36 9.61 -5.19
C GLY A 67 -6.27 8.54 -4.59
N VAL A 68 -5.68 7.43 -4.15
CA VAL A 68 -6.37 6.29 -3.54
C VAL A 68 -5.67 5.85 -2.27
N LEU A 69 -6.43 5.46 -1.23
CA LEU A 69 -5.87 4.70 -0.10
C LEU A 69 -6.17 3.22 -0.30
N VAL A 70 -5.11 2.43 -0.34
CA VAL A 70 -5.17 0.99 -0.60
C VAL A 70 -4.17 0.25 0.29
N ASP A 71 -4.44 -1.01 0.62
CA ASP A 71 -3.46 -1.84 1.32
C ASP A 71 -2.20 -2.07 0.47
N GLY A 72 -1.03 -2.07 1.10
CA GLY A 72 0.25 -2.24 0.44
C GLY A 72 0.39 -3.57 -0.33
N VAL A 73 -0.25 -4.66 0.11
CA VAL A 73 -0.23 -5.94 -0.61
C VAL A 73 -1.06 -5.83 -1.89
N THR A 74 -2.28 -5.31 -1.79
CA THR A 74 -3.14 -5.05 -2.96
C THR A 74 -2.47 -4.11 -3.96
N LEU A 75 -1.84 -3.03 -3.47
CA LEU A 75 -1.07 -2.12 -4.32
C LEU A 75 0.03 -2.86 -5.10
N ARG A 76 0.80 -3.72 -4.43
CA ARG A 76 1.88 -4.49 -5.08
C ARG A 76 1.35 -5.52 -6.08
N GLN A 77 0.24 -6.18 -5.78
CA GLN A 77 -0.41 -7.10 -6.72
C GLN A 77 -0.83 -6.36 -8.00
N MET A 78 -1.50 -5.22 -7.87
CA MET A 78 -1.96 -4.43 -9.02
C MET A 78 -0.78 -3.88 -9.83
N GLN A 79 0.30 -3.44 -9.17
CA GLN A 79 1.53 -3.04 -9.85
C GLN A 79 2.15 -4.20 -10.64
N GLY A 80 2.15 -5.41 -10.07
CA GLY A 80 2.61 -6.62 -10.75
C GLY A 80 1.74 -7.02 -11.94
N GLU A 81 0.45 -6.66 -11.93
CA GLU A 81 -0.46 -6.79 -13.06
C GLU A 81 -0.28 -5.69 -14.12
N GLY A 82 0.63 -4.73 -13.91
CA GLY A 82 0.95 -3.65 -14.83
C GLY A 82 0.15 -2.36 -14.61
N THR A 83 -0.54 -2.22 -13.47
CA THR A 83 -1.26 -0.99 -13.12
C THR A 83 -0.27 0.15 -12.84
N ALA A 84 -0.40 1.26 -13.57
CA ALA A 84 0.49 2.44 -13.48
C ALA A 84 0.18 3.33 -12.24
N LEU A 85 0.34 2.75 -11.05
CA LEU A 85 0.07 3.38 -9.77
C LEU A 85 1.32 3.37 -8.90
N VAL A 86 1.61 4.48 -8.22
CA VAL A 86 2.81 4.63 -7.37
C VAL A 86 2.43 5.05 -5.96
N ALA A 87 3.08 4.43 -4.99
CA ALA A 87 2.91 4.77 -3.58
C ALA A 87 3.70 6.04 -3.25
N VAL A 88 3.08 7.00 -2.56
CA VAL A 88 3.70 8.27 -2.18
C VAL A 88 3.62 8.51 -0.68
N GLY A 89 4.65 9.16 -0.12
CA GLY A 89 4.78 9.40 1.32
C GLY A 89 4.92 8.11 2.17
N PRO A 90 4.89 8.24 3.51
CA PRO A 90 4.92 7.10 4.43
C PRO A 90 3.58 6.35 4.47
N ALA A 91 3.57 5.13 5.04
CA ALA A 91 2.31 4.40 5.25
C ALA A 91 1.47 5.14 6.31
N LEU A 92 0.17 5.26 6.08
CA LEU A 92 -0.76 5.93 7.01
C LEU A 92 -1.08 5.02 8.19
N GLU A 93 -1.10 3.73 7.92
CA GLU A 93 -1.22 2.67 8.90
C GLU A 93 -0.14 1.64 8.58
N SER A 94 0.62 1.26 9.60
CA SER A 94 1.65 0.24 9.50
C SER A 94 1.19 -1.01 10.23
N ASN A 95 0.85 -2.04 9.45
CA ASN A 95 0.69 -3.39 9.94
C ASN A 95 1.91 -4.21 9.49
N PRO A 96 3.04 -4.15 10.23
CA PRO A 96 4.22 -4.90 9.86
C PRO A 96 3.90 -6.39 9.95
N TYR A 97 4.19 -7.13 8.89
CA TYR A 97 4.20 -8.59 8.96
C TYR A 97 5.40 -9.01 9.80
N VAL A 98 5.13 -9.76 10.86
CA VAL A 98 6.14 -10.20 11.83
C VAL A 98 6.15 -11.71 11.93
N ILE A 99 7.34 -12.26 12.20
CA ILE A 99 7.50 -13.65 12.62
C ILE A 99 7.42 -13.66 14.14
N ALA A 100 6.33 -14.22 14.68
CA ALA A 100 6.14 -14.30 16.13
C ALA A 100 6.92 -15.48 16.73
N LEU A 101 7.67 -15.24 17.80
CA LEU A 101 8.49 -16.23 18.50
C LEU A 101 8.23 -16.20 20.02
N PRO A 102 8.47 -17.30 20.75
CA PRO A 102 8.50 -17.27 22.21
C PRO A 102 9.54 -16.28 22.75
N VAL A 103 9.23 -15.59 23.85
CA VAL A 103 10.10 -14.54 24.44
C VAL A 103 11.53 -15.02 24.73
N GLY A 104 11.70 -16.30 25.08
CA GLY A 104 13.00 -16.90 25.38
C GLY A 104 13.75 -17.51 24.19
N ALA A 105 13.22 -17.41 22.96
CA ALA A 105 13.79 -18.07 21.78
C ALA A 105 14.94 -17.26 21.14
N TYR A 106 15.96 -16.89 21.94
CA TYR A 106 17.01 -15.98 21.50
C TYR A 106 17.85 -16.51 20.32
N THR A 107 18.26 -17.78 20.37
CA THR A 107 19.07 -18.40 19.30
C THR A 107 18.29 -18.47 17.98
N VAL A 108 17.03 -18.93 18.03
CA VAL A 108 16.18 -19.02 16.84
C VAL A 108 15.90 -17.63 16.26
N ARG A 109 15.68 -16.63 17.12
CA ARG A 109 15.51 -15.23 16.69
C ARG A 109 16.75 -14.73 15.95
N GLU A 110 17.94 -14.95 16.49
CA GLU A 110 19.19 -14.52 15.85
C GLU A 110 19.39 -15.18 14.48
N GLU A 111 19.15 -16.50 14.36
CA GLU A 111 19.27 -17.17 13.06
C GLU A 111 18.25 -16.68 12.03
N ILE A 112 17.00 -16.39 12.46
CA ILE A 112 15.98 -15.81 11.58
C ILE A 112 16.38 -14.39 11.15
N ASP A 113 16.86 -13.55 12.08
CA ASP A 113 17.29 -12.18 11.78
C ASP A 113 18.46 -12.19 10.78
N THR A 114 19.43 -13.10 10.96
CA THR A 114 20.54 -13.31 10.00
C THR A 114 20.02 -13.76 8.64
N ALA A 115 19.15 -14.78 8.58
CA ALA A 115 18.62 -15.27 7.32
C ALA A 115 17.81 -14.21 6.55
N LEU A 116 17.00 -13.40 7.26
CA LEU A 116 16.26 -12.29 6.65
C LEU A 116 17.20 -11.21 6.11
N THR A 117 18.28 -10.91 6.84
CA THR A 117 19.33 -9.98 6.38
C THR A 117 20.01 -10.51 5.12
N ASP A 118 20.33 -11.78 5.08
CA ASP A 118 20.91 -12.44 3.91
C ASP A 118 19.95 -12.42 2.71
N PHE A 119 18.66 -12.64 2.93
CA PHE A 119 17.66 -12.59 1.85
C PHE A 119 17.52 -11.19 1.24
N VAL A 120 17.61 -10.15 2.07
CA VAL A 120 17.60 -8.75 1.60
C VAL A 120 18.88 -8.44 0.82
N THR A 121 20.05 -8.78 1.38
CA THR A 121 21.36 -8.41 0.81
C THR A 121 21.69 -9.19 -0.46
N THR A 122 21.24 -10.43 -0.58
CA THR A 122 21.43 -11.24 -1.79
C THR A 122 20.40 -10.95 -2.89
N GLY A 123 19.35 -10.19 -2.58
CA GLY A 123 18.23 -9.95 -3.50
C GLY A 123 17.23 -11.10 -3.57
N PHE A 124 17.42 -12.20 -2.82
CA PHE A 124 16.49 -13.32 -2.79
C PHE A 124 15.08 -12.90 -2.34
N LEU A 125 14.96 -11.91 -1.46
CA LEU A 125 13.65 -11.38 -1.07
C LEU A 125 12.94 -10.71 -2.27
N VAL A 126 13.68 -9.99 -3.12
CA VAL A 126 13.14 -9.39 -4.35
C VAL A 126 12.71 -10.48 -5.33
N GLU A 127 13.45 -11.58 -5.44
CA GLU A 127 13.05 -12.73 -6.26
C GLU A 127 11.72 -13.34 -5.79
N LEU A 128 11.55 -13.52 -4.47
CA LEU A 128 10.30 -14.00 -3.88
C LEU A 128 9.15 -13.02 -4.15
N GLU A 129 9.38 -11.73 -3.94
CA GLU A 129 8.38 -10.70 -4.21
C GLU A 129 7.95 -10.73 -5.67
N ASN A 130 8.91 -10.84 -6.60
CA ASN A 130 8.60 -10.93 -8.01
C ASN A 130 7.81 -12.21 -8.32
N ARG A 131 8.21 -13.36 -7.77
CA ARG A 131 7.53 -14.63 -8.01
C ARG A 131 6.08 -14.63 -7.57
N TRP A 132 5.77 -14.01 -6.43
CA TRP A 132 4.44 -14.09 -5.82
C TRP A 132 3.55 -12.88 -6.14
N PHE A 133 4.11 -11.74 -6.54
CA PHE A 133 3.34 -10.51 -6.79
C PHE A 133 3.37 -10.02 -8.25
N SER A 134 4.23 -10.51 -9.15
CA SER A 134 4.33 -9.97 -10.53
C SER A 134 3.33 -10.50 -11.55
N GLY A 135 2.21 -11.10 -11.13
CA GLY A 135 1.17 -11.63 -12.04
C GLY A 135 1.63 -12.65 -13.10
N THR A 136 2.88 -13.10 -13.09
CA THR A 136 3.43 -14.01 -14.10
C THR A 136 2.97 -15.43 -13.77
N ILE A 137 1.75 -15.75 -14.18
CA ILE A 137 1.35 -17.13 -14.43
C ILE A 137 2.21 -17.60 -15.60
N GLN A 138 3.30 -18.31 -15.34
CA GLN A 138 3.95 -19.11 -16.36
C GLN A 138 2.92 -20.12 -16.87
N GLN A 139 2.48 -19.92 -18.12
CA GLN A 139 1.81 -20.95 -18.91
C GLN A 139 2.79 -22.07 -19.27
#